data_AF-A0A7R9UNA8-F1
#
_entry.id   AF-A0A7R9UNA8-F1
#
_cell.length_a   1.000
_cell.length_b   1.000
_cell.length_c   1.000
_cell.angle_alpha   90.00
_cell.angle_beta   90.00
_cell.angle_gamma   90.00
#
_symmetry.space_group_name_H-M   'P 1'
#
loop_
_entity.id
_entity.type
_entity.pdbx_description
1 polymer ?
#
loop_
_entity_poly.entity_id
_entity_poly.type
_entity_poly.pdbx_seq_one_letter_code
_entity_poly.pdbx_strand_id
1 'polypeptide(L)'
;GEIELQILSGHLKTQIVVFDIVSLQLFRYGEARGFAELVCLLFDGIHYDAIVVLPAQGAPDEFATSVFGAEDAHVLALARRLQAEAHGARQFTDTAKFTLRCLVC
;
A
#
# COMPACT_ATOMS: atom_id res chain seq x y z
N GLY A 1 -6.58 -10.22 2.79
CA GLY A 1 -5.52 -10.09 3.80
C GLY A 1 -4.22 -10.64 3.24
N GLU A 2 -3.23 -10.90 4.10
CA GLU A 2 -1.87 -11.27 3.66
C GLU A 2 -1.81 -12.57 2.84
N ILE A 3 -2.62 -13.58 3.20
CA ILE A 3 -2.71 -14.84 2.45
C ILE A 3 -3.17 -14.59 1.02
N GLU A 4 -4.23 -13.81 0.83
CA GLU A 4 -4.74 -13.47 -0.50
C GLU A 4 -3.72 -12.68 -1.31
N LEU A 5 -2.98 -11.76 -0.69
CA LEU A 5 -1.92 -10.99 -1.38
C LEU A 5 -0.80 -11.90 -1.87
N GLN A 6 -0.39 -12.89 -1.08
CA GLN A 6 0.62 -13.86 -1.49
C GLN A 6 0.14 -14.74 -2.66
N ILE A 7 -1.13 -15.13 -2.66
CA ILE A 7 -1.75 -15.90 -3.76
C ILE A 7 -1.84 -15.04 -5.02
N LEU A 8 -2.36 -13.81 -4.91
CA LEU A 8 -2.55 -12.88 -6.02
C LEU A 8 -1.21 -12.49 -6.67
N SER A 9 -0.19 -12.20 -5.87
CA SER A 9 1.16 -11.93 -6.39
C SER A 9 1.68 -13.10 -7.24
N GLY A 10 1.46 -14.34 -6.78
CA GLY A 10 1.83 -15.54 -7.53
C GLY A 10 1.02 -15.76 -8.80
N HIS A 11 -0.28 -15.47 -8.76
CA HIS A 11 -1.19 -15.65 -9.90
C HIS A 11 -0.95 -14.60 -11.01
N LEU A 12 -0.79 -13.34 -10.62
CA LEU A 12 -0.58 -12.20 -11.52
C LEU A 12 0.88 -12.07 -11.98
N LYS A 13 1.81 -12.76 -11.30
CA LYS A 13 3.26 -12.66 -11.55
C LYS A 13 3.80 -11.25 -11.35
N THR A 14 3.31 -10.59 -10.31
CA THR A 14 3.63 -9.20 -9.98
C THR A 14 3.97 -9.13 -8.49
N GLN A 15 5.00 -8.37 -8.13
CA GLN A 15 5.30 -8.09 -6.73
C GLN A 15 4.22 -7.18 -6.15
N ILE A 16 3.76 -7.47 -4.94
CA ILE A 16 2.85 -6.59 -4.22
C ILE A 16 3.58 -6.08 -3.00
N VAL A 17 3.71 -4.76 -2.88
CA VAL A 17 4.33 -4.10 -1.73
C VAL A 17 3.28 -3.33 -0.96
N VAL A 18 3.11 -3.70 0.31
CA VAL A 18 2.17 -3.05 1.22
C VAL A 18 2.92 -2.15 2.18
N PHE A 19 2.49 -0.90 2.27
CA PHE A 19 2.95 0.09 3.24
C PHE A 19 1.90 0.18 4.35
N ASP A 20 2.22 -0.36 5.53
CA ASP A 20 1.32 -0.31 6.68
C ASP A 20 1.49 1.03 7.41
N ILE A 21 0.46 1.88 7.36
CA ILE A 21 0.47 3.18 8.01
C ILE A 21 0.62 3.02 9.52
N VAL A 22 0.01 1.99 10.14
CA VAL A 22 -0.05 1.85 11.61
C VAL A 22 1.34 1.55 12.17
N SER A 23 2.01 0.52 11.63
CA SER A 23 3.30 0.04 12.13
C SER A 23 4.52 0.69 11.47
N LEU A 24 4.31 1.43 10.38
CA LEU A 24 5.37 1.92 9.48
C LEU A 24 6.23 0.80 8.85
N GLN A 25 5.76 -0.45 8.90
CA GLN A 25 6.43 -1.57 8.27
C GLN A 25 6.08 -1.68 6.78
N LEU A 26 6.92 -2.43 6.07
CA LEU A 26 6.76 -2.71 4.65
C LEU A 26 6.68 -4.23 4.48
N PHE A 27 5.64 -4.71 3.82
CA PHE A 27 5.47 -6.12 3.48
C PHE A 27 5.63 -6.33 1.99
N ARG A 28 6.46 -7.30 1.60
CA ARG A 28 6.75 -7.61 0.19
C ARG A 28 6.28 -9.02 -0.13
N TYR A 29 5.36 -9.14 -1.08
CA TYR A 29 4.83 -10.42 -1.54
C TYR A 29 5.37 -10.71 -2.94
N GLY A 30 5.91 -11.92 -3.14
CA GLY A 30 6.46 -12.35 -4.43
C GLY A 30 7.89 -11.88 -4.75
N GLU A 31 8.59 -11.21 -3.84
CA GLU A 31 9.95 -10.70 -4.04
C GLU A 31 10.95 -11.79 -4.46
N ALA A 32 10.90 -12.96 -3.82
CA ALA A 32 11.79 -14.09 -4.14
C ALA A 32 11.50 -14.78 -5.49
N ARG A 33 10.44 -14.37 -6.21
CA ARG A 33 10.03 -14.99 -7.48
C ARG A 33 10.61 -14.31 -8.71
N GLY A 34 11.33 -13.19 -8.54
CA GLY A 34 11.98 -12.48 -9.64
C GLY A 34 11.00 -11.86 -10.65
N PHE A 35 9.81 -11.47 -10.18
CA PHE A 35 8.84 -10.76 -11.02
C PHE A 35 9.38 -9.38 -11.40
N ALA A 36 9.16 -8.98 -12.65
CA ALA A 36 9.65 -7.71 -13.20
C ALA A 36 8.75 -6.52 -12.86
N GLU A 37 7.51 -6.79 -12.44
CA GLU A 37 6.50 -5.78 -12.15
C GLU A 37 6.24 -5.67 -10.64
N LEU A 38 5.84 -4.48 -10.23
CA LEU A 38 5.49 -4.11 -8.86
C LEU A 38 4.20 -3.29 -8.84
N VAL A 39 3.34 -3.57 -7.86
CA VAL A 39 2.25 -2.70 -7.45
C VAL A 39 2.38 -2.34 -5.97
N CYS A 40 1.95 -1.13 -5.61
CA CYS A 40 2.05 -0.62 -4.26
C CYS A 40 0.66 -0.43 -3.64
N LEU A 41 0.48 -0.88 -2.41
CA LEU A 41 -0.74 -0.71 -1.63
C LEU A 41 -0.43 0.03 -0.33
N LEU A 42 -1.37 0.84 0.13
CA LEU A 42 -1.35 1.48 1.43
C LEU A 42 -2.37 0.76 2.33
N PHE A 43 -1.99 0.43 3.55
CA PHE A 43 -2.87 -0.24 4.51
C PHE A 43 -3.04 0.61 5.76
N ASP A 44 -4.29 0.88 6.14
CA ASP A 44 -4.63 1.77 7.25
C ASP A 44 -5.02 1.03 8.54
N GLY A 45 -4.86 -0.29 8.57
CA GLY A 45 -5.29 -1.16 9.68
C GLY A 45 -6.59 -1.91 9.42
N ILE A 46 -7.42 -1.47 8.48
CA ILE A 46 -8.68 -2.14 8.09
C ILE A 46 -8.97 -2.13 6.57
N HIS A 47 -8.38 -1.20 5.83
CA HIS A 47 -8.62 -0.97 4.42
C HIS A 47 -7.29 -0.96 3.64
N TYR A 48 -7.36 -1.42 2.39
CA TYR A 48 -6.25 -1.35 1.44
C TYR A 48 -6.59 -0.38 0.32
N ASP A 49 -5.71 0.58 0.09
CA ASP A 49 -5.82 1.54 -1.01
C ASP A 49 -4.68 1.34 -2.01
N ALA A 50 -4.98 1.44 -3.31
CA ALA A 50 -3.96 1.36 -4.34
C ALA A 50 -3.17 2.67 -4.42
N ILE A 51 -1.84 2.58 -4.46
CA ILE A 51 -0.98 3.73 -4.70
C ILE A 51 -0.76 3.87 -6.21
N VAL A 52 -1.06 5.06 -6.73
CA VAL A 52 -0.84 5.42 -8.13
C VAL A 52 0.03 6.67 -8.23
N VAL A 53 0.74 6.80 -9.35
CA VAL A 53 1.56 7.98 -9.66
C VAL A 53 0.96 8.71 -10.85
N LEU A 54 0.65 9.99 -10.67
CA LEU A 54 0.28 10.89 -11.76
C LEU A 54 1.54 11.52 -12.36
N PRO A 55 1.56 11.80 -13.68
CA PRO A 55 2.71 12.42 -14.33
C PRO A 55 2.96 13.87 -13.88
N ALA A 56 1.92 14.54 -13.38
CA ALA A 56 1.98 15.87 -12.81
C ALA A 56 0.84 16.07 -11.81
N GLN A 57 1.00 17.04 -10.91
CA GLN A 57 -0.06 17.42 -9.97
C GLN A 57 -1.28 17.96 -10.72
N GLY A 58 -2.46 17.40 -10.45
CA GLY A 58 -3.71 17.77 -11.12
C GLY A 58 -3.87 17.17 -12.53
N ALA A 59 -2.98 16.29 -12.97
CA ALA A 59 -3.20 15.51 -14.18
C ALA A 59 -4.45 14.64 -14.04
N PRO A 60 -5.23 14.43 -15.11
CA PRO A 60 -6.37 13.52 -15.09
C PRO A 60 -5.99 12.09 -14.65
N ASP A 61 -6.89 11.41 -13.94
CA ASP A 61 -6.67 10.06 -13.40
C ASP A 61 -6.41 9.00 -14.50
N GLU A 62 -6.83 9.25 -15.74
CA GLU A 62 -6.52 8.39 -16.90
C GLU A 62 -5.02 8.29 -17.21
N PHE A 63 -4.21 9.22 -16.70
CA PHE A 63 -2.75 9.18 -16.81
C PHE A 63 -2.07 8.53 -15.60
N ALA A 64 -2.83 8.02 -14.63
CA ALA A 64 -2.29 7.38 -13.45
C ALA A 64 -1.59 6.06 -13.80
N THR A 65 -0.36 5.90 -13.29
CA THR A 65 0.39 4.64 -13.38
C THR A 65 0.28 3.89 -12.06
N SER A 66 -0.11 2.61 -12.11
CA SER A 66 -0.28 1.74 -10.94
C SER A 66 0.65 0.51 -10.94
N VAL A 67 1.25 0.18 -12.09
CA VAL A 67 2.21 -0.90 -12.26
C VAL A 67 3.57 -0.29 -12.60
N PHE A 68 4.59 -0.70 -11.86
CA PHE A 68 5.93 -0.16 -11.92
C PHE A 68 6.95 -1.26 -12.16
N GLY A 69 8.19 -0.89 -12.47
CA GLY A 69 9.30 -1.85 -12.44
C GLY A 69 9.57 -2.34 -11.02
N ALA A 70 9.88 -3.62 -10.85
CA ALA A 70 10.14 -4.23 -9.54
C ALA A 70 11.24 -3.53 -8.73
N GLU A 71 12.21 -2.95 -9.43
CA GLU A 71 13.35 -2.23 -8.86
C GLU A 71 13.20 -0.70 -8.94
N ASP A 72 11.98 -0.19 -9.14
CA ASP A 72 11.71 1.25 -9.16
C ASP A 72 11.84 1.87 -7.76
N ALA A 73 13.06 2.21 -7.40
CA ALA A 73 13.40 2.84 -6.13
C ALA A 73 12.73 4.21 -5.95
N HIS A 74 12.41 4.91 -7.03
CA HIS A 74 11.77 6.22 -6.96
C HIS A 74 10.32 6.08 -6.46
N VAL A 75 9.55 5.16 -7.04
CA VAL A 75 8.17 4.88 -6.63
C VAL A 75 8.11 4.41 -5.18
N LEU A 76 9.03 3.52 -4.77
CA LEU A 76 9.12 3.05 -3.39
C LEU A 76 9.42 4.18 -2.40
N ALA A 77 10.27 5.13 -2.78
CA ALA A 77 10.57 6.30 -1.96
C ALA A 77 9.37 7.25 -1.85
N LEU A 78 8.64 7.48 -2.94
CA LEU A 78 7.40 8.28 -2.94
C LEU A 78 6.32 7.64 -2.05
N ALA A 79 6.09 6.34 -2.21
CA ALA A 79 5.11 5.59 -1.41
C ALA A 79 5.48 5.60 0.09
N ARG A 80 6.77 5.50 0.43
CA ARG A 80 7.24 5.62 1.82
C ARG A 80 7.00 7.01 2.41
N ARG A 81 7.15 8.07 1.61
CA ARG A 81 6.82 9.43 2.05
C ARG A 81 5.32 9.58 2.31
N LEU A 82 4.48 9.06 1.41
CA LEU A 82 3.02 9.03 1.58
C LEU A 82 2.62 8.31 2.87
N GLN A 83 3.22 7.14 3.15
CA GLN A 83 3.00 6.39 4.40
C GLN A 83 3.36 7.22 5.64
N ALA A 84 4.53 7.89 5.62
CA ALA A 84 4.98 8.71 6.75
C ALA A 84 4.06 9.92 6.98
N GLU A 85 3.60 10.57 5.92
CA GLU A 85 2.65 11.68 5.98
C GLU A 85 1.29 11.21 6.53
N ALA A 86 0.75 10.09 6.04
CA ALA A 86 -0.50 9.50 6.53
C ALA A 86 -0.42 9.08 8.00
N HIS A 87 0.71 8.51 8.42
CA HIS A 87 0.96 8.15 9.82
C HIS A 87 0.99 9.39 10.72
N GLY A 88 1.72 10.43 10.31
CA GLY A 88 1.78 11.71 11.03
C GLY A 88 0.42 12.40 11.13
N ALA A 89 -0.40 12.28 10.08
CA ALA A 89 -1.78 12.78 10.05
C ALA A 89 -2.79 11.87 10.78
N ARG A 90 -2.34 10.72 11.32
CA ARG A 90 -3.17 9.71 12.00
C ARG A 90 -4.33 9.20 11.12
N GLN A 91 -4.09 9.06 9.83
CA GLN A 91 -5.04 8.51 8.85
C GLN A 91 -5.02 6.98 8.88
N PHE A 92 -5.35 6.39 10.04
CA PHE A 92 -5.39 4.94 10.22
C PHE A 92 -6.30 4.53 11.37
N THR A 93 -6.70 3.26 11.37
CA THR A 93 -7.50 2.62 12.42
C THR A 93 -6.68 1.55 13.13
N ASP A 94 -6.20 1.87 14.34
CA ASP A 94 -5.55 0.88 15.21
C ASP A 94 -6.60 -0.01 15.87
N THR A 95 -6.96 -1.11 15.20
CA THR A 95 -7.97 -2.08 15.68
C THR A 95 -7.56 -2.77 16.98
N ALA A 96 -6.27 -2.83 17.32
CA ALA A 96 -5.79 -3.40 18.58
C ALA A 96 -6.08 -2.49 19.78
N LYS A 97 -6.17 -1.17 19.57
CA LYS A 97 -6.52 -0.18 20.61
C LYS A 97 -7.92 0.40 20.44
N PHE A 98 -8.63 0.02 19.40
CA PHE A 98 -9.96 0.54 19.11
C PHE A 98 -10.97 0.03 20.13
N THR A 99 -11.62 0.96 20.83
CA THR A 99 -12.72 0.63 21.74
C THR A 99 -14.03 1.06 21.07
N LEU A 100 -14.87 0.10 20.72
CA LEU A 100 -16.23 0.38 20.27
C LEU A 100 -17.05 0.86 21.45
N ARG A 101 -17.47 2.13 21.40
CA ARG A 101 -18.39 2.68 22.39
C ARG A 101 -19.82 2.52 21.89
N CYS A 102 -20.62 1.75 22.60
CA CYS A 102 -22.05 1.76 22.37
C CYS A 102 -22.58 3.14 22.79
N LEU A 103 -23.24 3.86 21.90
CA LEU A 103 -23.86 5.15 22.23
C LEU A 103 -25.19 4.99 22.99
N VAL A 104 -25.55 3.75 23.35
CA VAL A 104 -26.84 3.39 23.94
C VAL A 104 -26.68 2.65 25.29
N CYS A 105 -25.57 1.96 25.55
CA CYS A 105 -25.36 1.20 26.79
C CYS A 105 -24.08 1.61 27.53
#